data_AF-A0A401TI77-F1
#
_entry.id   AF-A0A401TI77-F1
#
_cell.length_a   1.000
_cell.length_b   1.000
_cell.length_c   1.000
_cell.angle_alpha   90.00
_cell.angle_beta   90.00
_cell.angle_gamma   90.00
#
_symmetry.space_group_name_H-M   'P 1'
#
loop_
_entity.id
_entity.type
_entity.pdbx_description
1 polymer ?
#
loop_
_entity_poly.entity_id
_entity_poly.type
_entity_poly.pdbx_seq_one_letter_code
_entity_poly.pdbx_strand_id
1 'polypeptide(L)' 'ISFADYNLVDILSNLEVLSPGCLKCTPVLKAYYDRVIARPKLKAYLESDAHKKLPINGNGKQ' A
#
# COMPACT_ATOMS: atom_id res chain seq x y z
N ILE A 1 3.19 -15.53 2.90
CA ILE A 1 3.95 -14.31 3.15
C ILE A 1 5.39 -14.56 2.74
N SER A 2 5.85 -13.86 1.72
CA SER A 2 7.22 -13.77 1.24
C SER A 2 7.59 -12.30 1.04
N PHE A 3 8.81 -12.01 0.60
CA PHE A 3 9.22 -10.65 0.27
C PHE A 3 8.37 -10.03 -0.86
N ALA A 4 7.90 -10.86 -1.80
CA ALA A 4 7.08 -10.41 -2.92
C ALA A 4 5.73 -9.86 -2.48
N ASP A 5 5.19 -10.34 -1.35
CA ASP A 5 3.93 -9.82 -0.81
C ASP A 5 4.06 -8.36 -0.37
N TYR A 6 5.18 -8.01 0.28
CA TYR A 6 5.43 -6.64 0.73
C TYR A 6 5.69 -5.70 -0.45
N ASN A 7 6.45 -6.16 -1.45
CA ASN A 7 6.69 -5.39 -2.67
C ASN A 7 5.37 -5.13 -3.43
N LEU A 8 4.49 -6.13 -3.51
CA LEU A 8 3.19 -5.96 -4.15
C LEU A 8 2.31 -4.98 -3.39
N VAL A 9 2.26 -5.03 -2.05
CA VAL A 9 1.50 -4.06 -1.24
C VAL A 9 1.97 -2.63 -1.46
N ASP A 10 3.29 -2.41 -1.57
CA ASP A 10 3.86 -1.09 -1.86
C ASP A 10 3.41 -0.59 -3.24
N ILE A 11 3.56 -1.42 -4.28
CA ILE A 11 3.09 -1.11 -5.64
C ILE A 11 1.60 -0.76 -5.65
N LEU A 12 0.75 -1.57 -5.00
CA LEU A 12 -0.70 -1.35 -4.99
C LEU A 12 -1.07 -0.07 -4.22
N SER A 13 -0.38 0.24 -3.13
CA SER A 13 -0.61 1.49 -2.37
C SER A 13 -0.30 2.72 -3.23
N ASN A 14 0.81 2.68 -3.97
CA ASN A 14 1.20 3.78 -4.85
C ASN A 14 0.25 3.92 -6.04
N LEU A 15 -0.21 2.81 -6.63
CA LEU A 15 -1.21 2.84 -7.70
C LEU A 15 -2.56 3.40 -7.23
N GLU A 16 -2.99 3.10 -6.01
CA GLU A 16 -4.23 3.66 -5.45
C GLU A 16 -4.10 5.16 -5.16
N VAL A 17 -2.89 5.67 -4.85
CA VAL A 17 -2.62 7.11 -4.76
C VAL A 17 -2.63 7.77 -6.15
N LEU A 18 -1.96 7.16 -7.12
CA LEU A 18 -1.87 7.64 -8.51
C LEU A 18 -3.25 7.67 -9.20
N SER A 19 -4.07 6.65 -8.95
CA SER A 19 -5.39 6.47 -9.56
C SER A 19 -6.39 5.91 -8.53
N PRO A 20 -7.03 6.78 -7.73
CA PRO A 20 -7.94 6.38 -6.68
C PRO A 20 -9.07 5.47 -7.18
N GLY A 21 -9.21 4.29 -6.57
CA GLY A 21 -10.19 3.27 -6.93
C GLY A 21 -9.74 2.28 -8.01
N CYS A 22 -8.48 2.30 -8.45
CA CYS A 22 -8.01 1.38 -9.50
C CYS A 22 -8.15 -0.10 -9.13
N LEU A 23 -8.19 -0.43 -7.83
CA LEU A 23 -8.37 -1.81 -7.37
C LEU A 23 -9.83 -2.30 -7.36
N LYS A 24 -10.82 -1.42 -7.59
CA LYS A 24 -12.25 -1.77 -7.51
C LYS A 24 -12.66 -2.88 -8.48
N CYS A 25 -12.07 -2.90 -9.68
CA CYS A 25 -12.36 -3.90 -10.71
C CYS A 25 -11.57 -5.21 -10.54
N THR A 26 -10.71 -5.31 -9.52
CA THR A 26 -9.87 -6.47 -9.24
C THR A 26 -10.14 -7.00 -7.83
N PRO A 27 -11.31 -7.61 -7.56
CA PRO A 27 -11.77 -7.90 -6.20
C PRO A 27 -10.84 -8.84 -5.41
N VAL A 28 -10.22 -9.82 -6.08
CA VAL A 28 -9.25 -10.72 -5.45
C VAL A 28 -8.00 -9.95 -4.99
N LEU A 29 -7.51 -9.03 -5.82
CA LEU A 29 -6.35 -8.20 -5.51
C LEU A 29 -6.66 -7.20 -4.39
N LYS A 30 -7.86 -6.59 -4.41
CA LYS A 30 -8.33 -5.71 -3.33
C LYS A 30 -8.44 -6.46 -2.00
N ALA A 31 -9.06 -7.64 -1.99
CA ALA A 31 -9.18 -8.46 -0.78
C ALA A 31 -7.80 -8.93 -0.27
N TYR A 32 -6.87 -9.24 -1.18
CA TYR A 32 -5.49 -9.53 -0.84
C TYR A 32 -4.81 -8.33 -0.17
N TYR A 33 -4.88 -7.15 -0.79
CA TYR A 33 -4.29 -5.91 -0.29
C TYR A 33 -4.80 -5.60 1.12
N ASP A 34 -6.13 -5.56 1.29
CA ASP A 34 -6.80 -5.28 2.56
C ASP A 34 -6.36 -6.24 3.67
N ARG A 35 -6.28 -7.54 3.35
CA ARG A 35 -5.84 -8.57 4.29
C ARG A 35 -4.39 -8.39 4.70
N VAL A 36 -3.49 -8.01 3.80
CA VAL A 36 -2.07 -7.86 4.13
C VAL A 36 -1.83 -6.58 4.93
N ILE A 37 -2.39 -5.44 4.53
CA ILE A 37 -2.22 -4.17 5.27
C ILE A 37 -2.82 -4.23 6.69
N ALA A 38 -3.84 -5.06 6.91
CA ALA A 38 -4.47 -5.23 8.23
C ALA A 38 -3.60 -6.00 9.25
N ARG A 39 -2.47 -6.58 8.85
CA ARG A 39 -1.57 -7.31 9.77
C ARG A 39 -1.05 -6.35 10.86
N PRO A 40 -1.17 -6.67 12.17
CA PRO A 40 -1.00 -5.68 13.24
C PRO A 40 0.30 -4.87 13.19
N LYS A 41 1.45 -5.53 12.98
CA LYS A 41 2.75 -4.86 12.91
C LYS A 41 2.91 -4.01 11.65
N LEU A 42 2.37 -4.46 10.51
CA LEU A 42 2.41 -3.70 9.26
C LEU A 42 1.47 -2.50 9.34
N LYS A 43 0.24 -2.70 9.82
CA LYS A 43 -0.72 -1.63 10.07
C LYS A 43 -0.12 -0.54 10.97
N ALA A 44 0.47 -0.93 12.10
CA ALA A 44 1.13 0.00 13.01
C ALA A 44 2.27 0.79 12.34
N TYR A 45 3.06 0.14 11.48
CA TYR A 45 4.10 0.82 10.71
C TYR A 45 3.55 1.80 9.67
N LEU A 46 2.56 1.37 8.87
CA LEU A 46 1.91 2.21 7.85
C LEU A 46 1.19 3.41 8.48
N GLU A 47 0.66 3.25 9.69
CA GLU A 47 0.02 4.32 10.46
C GLU A 47 1.02 5.17 11.26
N SER A 48 2.31 4.85 11.26
CA SER A 48 3.33 5.60 11.99
C SER A 48 3.76 6.89 11.28
N ASP A 49 4.26 7.84 12.05
CA ASP A 49 4.85 9.07 11.51
C ASP A 49 6.08 8.80 10.64
N ALA A 50 6.83 7.74 10.93
CA ALA A 50 8.02 7.36 10.16
C ALA A 50 7.68 6.99 8.70
N HIS A 51 6.48 6.44 8.46
CA HIS A 51 5.98 6.15 7.12
C HIS A 51 5.25 7.37 6.53
N LYS A 52 4.26 7.92 7.24
CA LYS A 52 3.36 8.96 6.71
C LYS A 52 4.03 10.31 6.40
N LYS A 53 5.17 10.62 7.03
CA LYS A 53 5.90 11.88 6.78
C LYS A 53 6.86 11.80 5.60
N LEU A 54 7.11 10.60 5.06
CA LEU A 54 7.92 10.45 3.86
C LEU A 54 7.04 10.63 2.62
N PRO A 55 7.48 11.45 1.64
CA PRO A 55 6.79 11.48 0.36
C PRO A 55 7.00 10.15 -0.36
N ILE A 56 6.03 9.74 -1.19
CA ILE A 56 6.16 8.53 -2.02
C ILE A 56 7.36 8.68 -2.97
N ASN A 57 7.52 9.85 -3.58
CA ASN A 57 8.62 10.15 -4.51
C ASN A 57 9.37 11.43 -4.13
N GLY A 58 10.63 11.54 -4.54
CA GLY A 58 11.47 12.72 -4.26
C GLY A 58 11.20 13.97 -5.13
N ASN A 59 10.27 13.89 -6.09
CA ASN A 59 10.00 14.98 -7.04
C ASN A 59 8.65 15.68 -6.82
N GLY A 60 7.96 15.40 -5.70
CA GLY A 60 6.66 16.00 -5.37
C GLY A 60 5.50 15.51 -6.25
N LYS A 61 5.68 14.47 -7.05
CA LYS A 61 4.62 13.81 -7.82
C LYS A 61 4.30 12.46 -7.17
N GLN A 62 3.07 12.01 -7.29
CA GLN A 62 2.60 10.71 -6.78
C GLN A 62 1.37 10.26 -7.57
#